data_AF-F0KIW8-F1
#
_entry.id   AF-F0KIW8-F1
#
_cell.length_a   1.000
_cell.length_b   1.000
_cell.length_c   1.000
_cell.angle_alpha   90.00
_cell.angle_beta   90.00
_cell.angle_gamma   90.00
#
_symmetry.space_group_name_H-M   'P 1'
#
loop_
_entity.id
_entity.type
_entity.pdbx_description
1 polymer ?
#
loop_
_entity_poly.entity_id
_entity_poly.type
_entity_poly.pdbx_seq_one_letter_code
_entity_poly.pdbx_strand_id
1 'polypeptide(L)'
;MRDAFDGMRRFGDFQRSLGVARNILSDRLKKLVDAGVLEMQDASDGTAYQEYVLTANGESLFPVIVALRQWGEQNLFESGERHSLLIDKTTGQQIPFMAPVAADGTVLRASNTQVQKVK
;
A
#
# COMPACT_ATOMS: atom_id res chain seq x y z
N MET A 1 -2.06 4.67 3.06
CA MET A 1 -2.02 3.54 2.11
C MET A 1 -1.50 2.28 2.76
N ARG A 2 -0.25 2.22 3.24
CA ARG A 2 0.26 1.04 3.96
C ARG A 2 -0.71 0.55 5.04
N ASP A 3 -1.09 1.43 5.96
CA ASP A 3 -1.97 1.03 7.08
C ASP A 3 -3.37 0.63 6.60
N ALA A 4 -3.86 1.18 5.48
CA ALA A 4 -5.13 0.80 4.87
C ALA A 4 -5.07 -0.64 4.32
N PHE A 5 -3.96 -1.01 3.66
CA PHE A 5 -3.70 -2.39 3.23
C PHE A 5 -3.46 -3.34 4.41
N ASP A 6 -2.97 -2.83 5.54
CA ASP A 6 -2.86 -3.58 6.78
C ASP A 6 -4.23 -3.73 7.51
N GLY A 7 -5.33 -3.24 6.90
CA GLY A 7 -6.70 -3.43 7.36
C GLY A 7 -7.25 -2.28 8.19
N MET A 8 -6.50 -1.18 8.34
CA MET A 8 -6.94 -0.01 9.09
C MET A 8 -8.03 0.76 8.33
N ARG A 9 -9.12 1.08 9.03
CA ARG A 9 -10.29 1.73 8.43
C ARG A 9 -10.72 3.01 9.11
N ARG A 10 -10.39 3.21 10.39
CA ARG A 10 -10.88 4.36 11.16
C ARG A 10 -9.87 5.50 11.21
N PHE A 11 -10.37 6.73 11.18
CA PHE A 11 -9.52 7.93 11.32
C PHE A 11 -8.63 7.87 12.57
N GLY A 12 -9.20 7.47 13.71
CA GLY A 12 -8.47 7.39 14.96
C GLY A 12 -7.33 6.36 14.92
N ASP A 13 -7.50 5.27 14.18
CA ASP A 13 -6.48 4.24 14.01
C ASP A 13 -5.34 4.78 13.14
N PHE A 14 -5.68 5.44 12.02
CA PHE A 14 -4.69 6.10 11.15
C PHE A 14 -3.90 7.17 11.91
N GLN A 15 -4.58 7.95 12.74
CA GLN A 15 -3.92 8.98 13.54
C GLN A 15 -2.93 8.37 14.53
N ARG A 16 -3.30 7.28 15.21
CA ARG A 16 -2.42 6.60 16.16
C ARG A 16 -1.24 5.92 15.48
N SER A 17 -1.45 5.33 14.30
CA SER A 17 -0.40 4.64 13.55
C SER A 17 0.62 5.59 12.92
N LEU A 18 0.15 6.68 12.31
CA LEU A 18 1.02 7.60 11.57
C LEU A 18 1.66 8.69 12.42
N GLY A 19 1.11 9.00 13.60
CA GLY A 19 1.62 10.05 14.49
C GLY A 19 1.55 11.47 13.90
N VAL A 20 0.79 11.67 12.82
CA VAL A 20 0.64 12.98 12.16
C VAL A 20 -0.46 13.83 12.81
N ALA A 21 -0.35 15.14 12.65
CA ALA A 21 -1.40 16.07 13.08
C ALA A 21 -2.74 15.77 12.39
N ARG A 22 -3.85 15.96 13.13
CA ARG A 22 -5.21 15.63 12.67
C ARG A 22 -5.60 16.32 11.36
N ASN A 23 -5.28 17.60 11.23
CA ASN A 23 -5.55 18.38 10.02
C ASN A 23 -4.83 17.79 8.80
N ILE A 24 -3.53 17.47 8.94
CA ILE A 24 -2.73 16.88 7.87
C ILE A 24 -3.28 15.50 7.48
N LEU A 25 -3.69 14.67 8.46
CA LEU A 25 -4.30 13.39 8.17
C LEU A 25 -5.63 13.54 7.42
N SER A 26 -6.48 14.44 7.91
CA SER A 26 -7.77 14.76 7.29
C SER A 26 -7.59 15.17 5.83
N ASP A 27 -6.66 16.08 5.56
CA ASP A 27 -6.37 16.55 4.20
C ASP A 27 -5.86 15.42 3.30
N ARG A 28 -5.01 14.52 3.82
CA ARG A 28 -4.48 13.37 3.06
C ARG A 28 -5.56 12.34 2.76
N LEU A 29 -6.39 11.98 3.75
CA LEU A 29 -7.50 11.05 3.56
C LEU A 29 -8.52 11.63 2.58
N LYS A 30 -8.85 12.91 2.71
CA LYS A 30 -9.72 13.61 1.76
C LYS A 30 -9.16 13.53 0.33
N LYS A 31 -7.87 13.80 0.12
CA LYS A 31 -7.24 13.68 -1.21
C LYS A 31 -7.33 12.27 -1.79
N LEU A 32 -7.18 11.24 -0.96
CA LEU A 32 -7.32 9.85 -1.39
C LEU A 32 -8.76 9.49 -1.75
N VAL A 33 -9.73 10.06 -1.02
CA VAL A 33 -11.16 9.92 -1.36
C VAL A 33 -11.51 10.66 -2.64
N ASP A 34 -11.09 11.91 -2.76
CA ASP A 34 -11.31 12.73 -3.96
C ASP A 34 -10.64 12.12 -5.21
N ALA A 35 -9.53 11.38 -5.03
CA ALA A 35 -8.87 10.61 -6.09
C ALA A 35 -9.50 9.23 -6.38
N GLY A 36 -10.57 8.85 -5.67
CA GLY A 36 -11.24 7.56 -5.82
C GLY A 36 -10.40 6.37 -5.39
N VAL A 37 -9.37 6.57 -4.56
CA VAL A 37 -8.52 5.51 -3.99
C VAL A 37 -9.15 4.92 -2.73
N LEU A 38 -9.77 5.79 -1.94
CA LEU A 38 -10.57 5.40 -0.78
C LEU A 38 -12.01 5.85 -1.00
N GLU A 39 -12.94 5.21 -0.30
CA GLU A 39 -14.30 5.71 -0.13
C GLU A 39 -14.64 5.75 1.36
N MET A 40 -15.58 6.63 1.72
CA MET A 40 -16.12 6.70 3.07
C MET A 40 -17.46 5.97 3.11
N GLN A 41 -17.60 5.04 4.04
CA GLN A 41 -18.83 4.33 4.30
C GLN A 41 -19.19 4.36 5.79
N ASP A 42 -20.44 4.08 6.12
CA ASP A 42 -20.86 3.91 7.50
C ASP A 42 -20.15 2.71 8.13
N ALA A 43 -19.85 2.81 9.42
CA ALA A 43 -19.12 1.76 10.12
C ALA A 43 -19.90 0.45 10.12
N SER A 44 -19.17 -0.63 9.83
CA SER A 44 -19.73 -1.98 9.72
C SER A 44 -20.28 -2.53 11.05
N ASP A 45 -19.91 -1.91 12.18
CA ASP A 45 -20.33 -2.29 13.54
C ASP A 45 -21.59 -1.56 14.03
N GLY A 46 -22.26 -0.80 13.15
CA GLY A 46 -23.50 -0.08 13.48
C GLY A 46 -23.30 1.18 14.32
N THR A 47 -22.06 1.61 14.52
CA THR A 47 -21.76 2.89 15.16
C THR A 47 -21.92 4.06 14.19
N ALA A 48 -22.03 5.28 14.71
CA ALA A 48 -22.09 6.51 13.90
C ALA A 48 -20.73 6.93 13.32
N TYR A 49 -19.71 6.07 13.38
CA TYR A 49 -18.39 6.35 12.82
C TYR A 49 -18.38 6.11 11.32
N GLN A 50 -17.44 6.77 10.62
CA GLN A 50 -17.16 6.49 9.22
C GLN A 50 -15.87 5.69 9.08
N GLU A 51 -15.89 4.76 8.13
CA GLU A 51 -14.77 3.92 7.73
C GLU A 51 -14.25 4.36 6.37
N TYR A 52 -12.94 4.43 6.24
CA TYR A 52 -12.24 4.59 4.97
C TYR A 52 -11.89 3.20 4.45
N VAL A 53 -12.45 2.83 3.30
CA VAL A 53 -12.22 1.53 2.67
C VAL A 53 -11.57 1.70 1.30
N LEU A 54 -10.75 0.73 0.91
CA LEU A 54 -10.10 0.73 -0.40
C LEU A 54 -11.14 0.46 -1.48
N THR A 55 -11.13 1.30 -2.51
CA THR A 55 -11.91 1.05 -3.73
C THR A 55 -11.18 0.03 -4.61
N ALA A 56 -11.80 -0.45 -5.70
CA ALA A 56 -11.11 -1.26 -6.69
C ALA A 56 -9.86 -0.56 -7.28
N ASN A 57 -9.94 0.77 -7.48
CA ASN A 57 -8.78 1.58 -7.90
C ASN A 57 -7.71 1.62 -6.81
N GLY A 58 -8.12 1.76 -5.54
CA GLY A 58 -7.18 1.75 -4.42
C GLY A 58 -6.48 0.40 -4.23
N GLU A 59 -7.20 -0.71 -4.34
CA GLU A 59 -6.62 -2.07 -4.30
C GLU A 59 -5.61 -2.29 -5.43
N SER A 60 -5.82 -1.68 -6.60
CA SER A 60 -4.89 -1.76 -7.74
C SER A 60 -3.51 -1.15 -7.45
N LEU A 61 -3.38 -0.33 -6.39
CA LEU A 61 -2.10 0.23 -5.95
C LEU A 61 -1.26 -0.73 -5.11
N PHE A 62 -1.79 -1.90 -4.75
CA PHE A 62 -1.06 -2.87 -3.92
C PHE A 62 0.35 -3.18 -4.46
N PRO A 63 0.57 -3.45 -5.77
CA PRO A 63 1.90 -3.71 -6.28
C PRO A 63 2.89 -2.56 -6.04
N VAL A 64 2.44 -1.32 -6.21
CA VAL A 64 3.26 -0.12 -5.97
C VAL A 64 3.67 -0.02 -4.50
N ILE A 65 2.73 -0.27 -3.58
CA ILE A 65 3.01 -0.25 -2.15
C ILE A 65 3.97 -1.36 -1.74
N VAL A 66 3.82 -2.57 -2.30
CA VAL A 66 4.74 -3.70 -2.05
C VAL A 66 6.15 -3.38 -2.55
N ALA A 67 6.29 -2.87 -3.78
CA ALA A 67 7.59 -2.52 -4.34
C ALA A 67 8.31 -1.45 -3.49
N LEU A 68 7.59 -0.40 -3.06
CA LEU A 68 8.14 0.64 -2.18
C LEU A 68 8.55 0.07 -0.81
N ARG A 69 7.74 -0.81 -0.23
CA ARG A 69 8.04 -1.49 1.04
C ARG A 69 9.33 -2.29 0.92
N GLN A 70 9.43 -3.17 -0.10
CA GLN A 70 10.59 -4.03 -0.31
C GLN A 70 11.86 -3.23 -0.61
N TRP A 71 11.76 -2.14 -1.37
CA TRP A 71 12.88 -1.23 -1.59
C TRP A 71 13.37 -0.61 -0.27
N GLY A 72 12.44 -0.17 0.59
CA GLY A 72 12.77 0.36 1.92
C GLY A 72 13.44 -0.68 2.81
N GLU A 73 12.89 -1.90 2.87
CA GLU A 73 13.46 -3.03 3.61
C GLU A 73 14.91 -3.34 3.22
N GLN A 74 15.26 -3.20 1.93
CA GLN A 74 16.61 -3.48 1.43
C GLN A 74 17.62 -2.35 1.63
N ASN A 75 17.16 -1.09 1.72
CA ASN A 75 18.06 0.08 1.59
C ASN A 75 18.05 1.01 2.80
N LEU A 76 17.04 0.94 3.67
CA LEU A 76 16.84 1.90 4.75
C LEU A 76 17.07 1.32 6.16
N PHE A 77 17.44 0.04 6.25
CA PHE A 77 17.69 -0.64 7.53
C PHE A 77 19.15 -1.09 7.61
N GLU A 78 19.73 -0.97 8.81
CA GLU A 78 21.06 -1.51 9.08
C GLU A 78 21.03 -3.04 9.22
N SER A 79 22.19 -3.67 9.06
CA SER A 79 22.31 -5.12 9.25
C SER A 79 21.89 -5.52 10.67
N GLY A 80 20.81 -6.30 10.78
CA GLY A 80 20.27 -6.78 12.07
C GLY A 80 19.24 -5.86 12.72
N GLU A 81 18.90 -4.73 12.10
CA GLU A 81 17.81 -3.89 12.55
C GLU A 81 16.45 -4.59 12.33
N ARG A 82 15.57 -4.52 13.33
CA ARG A 82 14.26 -5.16 13.24
C ARG A 82 13.35 -4.35 12.31
N HIS A 83 12.84 -4.98 11.27
CA HIS A 83 11.82 -4.43 10.40
C HIS A 83 10.68 -5.42 10.16
N SER A 84 9.54 -4.93 9.70
CA SER A 84 8.42 -5.79 9.28
C SER A 84 8.76 -6.49 7.96
N LEU A 85 8.17 -7.67 7.76
CA LEU A 85 8.24 -8.41 6.50
C LEU A 85 6.82 -8.59 5.96
N LEU A 86 6.68 -8.48 4.64
CA LEU A 86 5.44 -8.86 3.97
C LEU A 86 5.45 -10.37 3.68
N ILE A 87 4.45 -11.08 4.21
CA ILE A 87 4.29 -12.52 4.04
C ILE A 87 2.99 -12.86 3.29
N ASP A 88 3.02 -13.97 2.59
CA ASP A 88 1.81 -14.64 2.12
C ASP A 88 1.10 -15.28 3.33
N LYS A 89 -0.17 -14.93 3.55
CA LYS A 89 -0.97 -15.42 4.69
C LYS A 89 -1.23 -16.93 4.63
N THR A 90 -1.22 -17.54 3.44
CA THR A 90 -1.49 -18.96 3.25
C THR A 90 -0.25 -19.81 3.51
N THR A 91 0.91 -19.38 3.00
CA THR A 91 2.16 -20.14 3.12
C THR A 91 3.04 -19.73 4.30
N GLY A 92 2.83 -18.52 4.84
CA GLY A 92 3.67 -17.91 5.87
C GLY A 92 5.05 -17.46 5.36
N GLN A 93 5.32 -17.62 4.06
CA GLN A 93 6.61 -17.27 3.46
C GLN A 93 6.65 -15.79 3.11
N GLN A 94 7.85 -15.21 3.17
CA GLN A 94 8.08 -13.85 2.67
C GLN A 94 7.78 -13.79 1.17
N ILE A 95 7.06 -12.74 0.75
CA ILE A 95 6.78 -12.54 -0.67
C ILE A 95 8.10 -12.21 -1.39
N PRO A 96 8.42 -12.88 -2.52
CA PRO A 96 9.60 -12.56 -3.32
C PRO A 96 9.66 -11.09 -3.74
N PHE A 97 10.86 -10.60 -4.02
CA PHE A 97 11.04 -9.24 -4.51
C PHE A 97 10.25 -9.02 -5.79
N MET A 98 9.45 -7.97 -5.82
CA MET A 98 8.59 -7.65 -6.95
C MET A 98 9.43 -7.24 -8.15
N ALA A 99 9.22 -7.92 -9.27
CA ALA A 99 9.87 -7.60 -10.53
C ALA A 99 8.89 -7.72 -11.69
N PRO A 100 8.99 -6.87 -12.73
CA PRO A 100 8.24 -7.08 -13.96
C PRO A 100 8.66 -8.40 -14.59
N VAL A 101 7.69 -9.16 -15.09
CA VAL A 101 7.93 -10.44 -15.78
C VAL A 101 7.39 -10.37 -17.20
N ALA A 102 8.11 -11.00 -18.12
CA ALA A 102 7.61 -11.26 -19.46
C ALA A 102 6.53 -12.34 -19.44
N ALA A 103 5.81 -12.50 -20.56
CA ALA A 103 4.75 -13.50 -20.69
C ALA A 103 5.24 -14.95 -20.51
N ASP A 104 6.54 -15.19 -20.74
CA ASP A 104 7.19 -16.50 -20.53
C ASP A 104 7.71 -16.71 -19.08
N GLY A 105 7.47 -15.75 -18.19
CA GLY A 105 7.91 -15.79 -16.78
C GLY A 105 9.32 -15.25 -16.53
N THR A 106 10.04 -14.81 -17.56
CA THR A 106 11.39 -14.25 -17.40
C THR A 106 11.32 -12.89 -16.70
N VAL A 107 12.18 -12.67 -15.70
CA VAL A 107 12.30 -11.37 -15.03
C VAL A 107 12.91 -10.34 -15.98
N LEU A 108 12.20 -9.22 -16.18
CA LEU A 108 12.63 -8.12 -17.02
C LEU A 108 13.50 -7.14 -16.22
N ARG A 109 14.66 -6.81 -16.79
CA ARG A 109 15.54 -5.75 -16.29
C ARG A 109 15.30 -4.46 -17.06
N ALA A 110 15.64 -3.33 -16.46
CA ALA A 110 15.56 -2.02 -17.12
C ALA A 110 16.36 -1.97 -18.45
N SER A 111 17.48 -2.69 -18.54
CA SER A 111 18.27 -2.80 -19.78
C SER A 111 17.55 -3.52 -20.92
N ASN A 112 16.53 -4.31 -20.59
CA ASN A 112 15.78 -5.16 -21.53
C ASN A 112 14.39 -4.57 -21.81
N THR A 113 14.11 -3.34 -21.35
CA THR A 113 12.84 -2.65 -21.56
C THR A 113 13.06 -1.31 -22.24
N GLN A 114 12.05 -0.87 -22.97
CA GLN A 114 12.03 0.41 -23.67
C GLN A 114 10.63 1.00 -23.56
N VAL A 115 10.54 2.31 -23.35
CA VAL A 115 9.26 3.03 -23.45
C VAL A 115 8.97 3.31 -24.92
N GLN A 116 7.91 2.70 -25.44
CA GLN A 116 7.37 3.04 -26.76
C GLN A 116 6.20 4.02 -26.58
N LYS A 117 6.32 5.23 -27.14
CA LYS A 117 5.21 6.20 -27.17
C LYS A 117 4.24 5.80 -28.28
N VAL A 118 3.02 5.43 -27.91
CA VAL A 118 1.92 5.20 -28.85
C VAL A 118 1.26 6.55 -29.13
N LYS A 119 1.03 6.85 -30.40
CA LYS A 119 0.31 8.06 -30.85
C LYS A 119 -1.19 7.80 -30.89
#